data_AF-A0AAJ1X8W4-F1
#
_entry.id   AF-A0AAJ1X8W4-F1
#
_cell.length_a   1.000
_cell.length_b   1.000
_cell.length_c   1.000
_cell.angle_alpha   90.00
_cell.angle_beta   90.00
_cell.angle_gamma   90.00
#
_symmetry.space_group_name_H-M   'P 1'
#
loop_
_entity.id
_entity.type
_entity.pdbx_description
1 polymer ?
#
loop_
_entity_poly.entity_id
_entity_poly.type
_entity_poly.pdbx_seq_one_letter_code
_entity_poly.pdbx_strand_id
1 'polypeptide(L)'
;MPIILYNVPGRTGVNLAPKIVKKLSQVNNIVGIKEASGDIGQVAEIARLCGDEFAIYSGNDDMVVPLLSLGGKGVISVVANILPKDTHDMAMEYLNGNIESARKLQLKMKGL
;
A
#
# COMPACT_ATOMS: atom_id res chain seq x y z
N MET A 1 8.37 16.26 11.87
CA MET A 1 7.47 15.08 12.01
C MET A 1 7.29 14.45 10.64
N PRO A 2 7.51 13.13 10.48
CA PRO A 2 7.22 12.41 9.23
C PRO A 2 5.73 12.44 8.86
N ILE A 3 5.43 12.50 7.57
CA ILE A 3 4.08 12.61 7.00
C ILE A 3 3.90 11.51 5.94
N ILE A 4 2.77 10.81 6.03
CA ILE A 4 2.31 9.87 5.01
C ILE A 4 1.09 10.48 4.33
N LEU A 5 1.15 10.64 3.01
CA LEU A 5 0.00 11.07 2.21
C LEU A 5 -1.11 10.03 2.26
N TYR A 6 -2.37 10.42 2.07
CA TYR A 6 -3.47 9.46 1.94
C TYR A 6 -4.32 9.79 0.72
N ASN A 7 -4.29 8.89 -0.27
CA ASN A 7 -5.14 8.99 -1.46
C ASN A 7 -6.32 8.01 -1.37
N VAL A 8 -7.54 8.53 -1.33
CA VAL A 8 -8.79 7.76 -1.25
C VAL A 8 -9.93 8.46 -2.02
N PRO A 9 -9.82 8.56 -3.35
CA PRO A 9 -10.75 9.32 -4.19
C PRO A 9 -12.21 8.90 -4.02
N GLY A 10 -12.48 7.62 -3.75
CA GLY A 10 -13.83 7.13 -3.47
C GLY A 10 -14.50 7.77 -2.23
N ARG A 11 -13.73 8.43 -1.36
CA ARG A 11 -14.24 9.16 -0.18
C ARG A 11 -14.04 10.67 -0.27
N THR A 12 -12.98 11.14 -0.94
CA THR A 12 -12.64 12.58 -1.03
C THR A 12 -13.20 13.25 -2.29
N GLY A 13 -13.58 12.49 -3.31
CA GLY A 13 -13.94 12.99 -4.63
C GLY A 13 -12.75 13.52 -5.45
N VAL A 14 -11.51 13.41 -4.93
CA VAL A 14 -10.30 13.94 -5.56
C VAL A 14 -9.19 12.91 -5.51
N ASN A 15 -8.63 12.61 -6.69
CA ASN A 15 -7.48 11.71 -6.84
C ASN A 15 -6.15 12.48 -6.83
N LEU A 16 -5.19 12.03 -6.03
CA LEU A 16 -3.81 12.50 -6.07
C LEU A 16 -3.05 11.80 -7.22
N ALA A 17 -3.00 12.44 -8.38
CA ALA A 17 -2.29 11.89 -9.54
C ALA A 17 -0.79 11.61 -9.25
N PRO A 18 -0.16 10.57 -9.84
CA PRO A 18 1.23 10.20 -9.58
C PRO A 18 2.25 11.33 -9.70
N LYS A 19 2.09 12.22 -10.68
CA LYS A 19 2.95 13.40 -10.85
C LYS A 19 2.93 14.35 -9.65
N ILE A 20 1.77 14.45 -8.97
CA ILE A 20 1.62 15.27 -7.76
C ILE A 20 2.26 14.56 -6.58
N VAL A 21 2.07 13.24 -6.46
CA VAL A 21 2.74 12.42 -5.44
C VAL A 21 4.26 12.55 -5.57
N LYS A 22 4.81 12.47 -6.79
CA LYS A 22 6.24 12.70 -7.06
C LYS A 22 6.73 14.07 -6.63
N LYS A 23 5.96 15.13 -6.91
CA LYS A 23 6.32 16.49 -6.47
C LYS A 23 6.35 16.59 -4.94
N LEU A 24 5.38 15.97 -4.27
CA LEU A 24 5.28 15.96 -2.81
C LEU A 24 6.36 15.08 -2.16
N SER A 25 6.78 13.99 -2.81
CA SER A 25 7.84 13.10 -2.33
C SER A 25 9.20 13.79 -2.23
N GLN A 26 9.38 14.97 -2.84
CA GLN A 26 10.60 15.77 -2.75
C GLN A 26 10.65 16.64 -1.48
N VAL A 27 9.56 16.71 -0.71
CA VAL A 27 9.53 17.44 0.56
C VAL A 27 10.09 16.55 1.67
N ASN A 28 11.12 17.03 2.37
CA ASN A 28 11.95 16.24 3.30
C ASN A 28 11.20 15.38 4.33
N ASN A 29 10.02 15.80 4.78
CA ASN A 29 9.26 15.09 5.79
C ASN A 29 8.04 14.33 5.24
N ILE A 30 7.81 14.31 3.92
CA ILE A 30 6.79 13.48 3.29
C ILE A 30 7.46 12.17 2.88
N VAL A 31 7.23 11.12 3.68
CA VAL A 31 8.01 9.87 3.62
C VAL A 31 7.27 8.72 2.93
N GLY A 32 6.02 8.91 2.54
CA GLY A 32 5.26 7.87 1.85
C GLY A 32 3.82 8.25 1.53
N ILE A 33 3.07 7.25 1.05
CA ILE A 33 1.65 7.35 0.71
C ILE A 33 0.90 6.07 1.12
N LYS A 34 -0.29 6.24 1.70
CA LYS A 34 -1.36 5.25 1.76
C LYS A 34 -2.19 5.36 0.49
N GLU A 35 -2.09 4.36 -0.38
CA GLU A 35 -2.80 4.31 -1.66
C GLU A 35 -4.06 3.45 -1.51
N ALA A 36 -5.24 4.08 -1.58
CA ALA A 36 -6.54 3.42 -1.44
C ALA A 36 -7.47 3.72 -2.63
N SER A 37 -6.90 4.00 -3.82
CA SER A 37 -7.68 4.32 -5.02
C SER A 37 -8.35 3.10 -5.64
N GLY A 38 -7.81 1.89 -5.43
CA GLY A 38 -8.21 0.71 -6.18
C GLY A 38 -7.40 0.49 -7.48
N ASP A 39 -6.53 1.43 -7.85
CA ASP A 39 -5.82 1.43 -9.13
C ASP A 39 -4.37 0.95 -8.98
N ILE A 40 -4.14 -0.31 -9.35
CA ILE A 40 -2.80 -0.91 -9.32
C ILE A 40 -1.83 -0.30 -10.35
N GLY A 41 -2.35 0.24 -11.46
CA GLY A 41 -1.54 0.97 -12.44
C GLY A 41 -1.03 2.30 -11.88
N GLN A 42 -1.85 2.99 -11.08
CA GLN A 42 -1.44 4.18 -10.35
C GLN A 42 -0.34 3.88 -9.32
N VAL A 43 -0.46 2.77 -8.59
CA VAL A 43 0.57 2.28 -7.66
C VAL A 43 1.89 2.05 -8.39
N ALA A 44 1.86 1.37 -9.55
CA ALA A 44 3.05 1.09 -10.35
C ALA A 44 3.73 2.38 -10.83
N GLU A 45 2.95 3.37 -11.27
CA GLU A 45 3.49 4.66 -11.72
C GLU A 45 4.09 5.47 -10.56
N ILE A 46 3.47 5.44 -9.37
CA ILE A 46 4.04 6.08 -8.16
C ILE A 46 5.37 5.41 -7.80
N ALA A 47 5.43 4.08 -7.78
CA ALA A 47 6.65 3.33 -7.50
C ALA A 47 7.76 3.69 -8.50
N ARG A 48 7.45 3.70 -9.79
CA ARG A 48 8.39 4.08 -10.87
C ARG A 48 8.92 5.50 -10.72
N LEU A 49 8.07 6.45 -10.33
CA LEU A 49 8.45 7.86 -10.22
C LEU A 49 9.21 8.18 -8.93
N CYS A 50 8.78 7.59 -7.80
CA CYS A 50 9.26 7.98 -6.48
C CYS A 50 10.49 7.17 -6.02
N GLY A 51 10.66 5.95 -6.54
CA GLY A 51 11.76 5.06 -6.16
C GLY A 51 11.58 4.44 -4.77
N ASP A 52 12.55 3.64 -4.35
CA ASP A 52 12.45 2.74 -3.19
C ASP A 52 12.43 3.45 -1.82
N GLU A 53 12.94 4.68 -1.77
CA GLU A 53 13.00 5.52 -0.55
C GLU A 53 11.63 6.08 -0.14
N PHE A 54 10.65 6.11 -1.06
CA PHE A 54 9.31 6.61 -0.79
C PHE A 54 8.36 5.44 -0.48
N ALA A 55 7.90 5.33 0.76
CA ALA A 55 7.12 4.18 1.18
C ALA A 55 5.69 4.20 0.59
N ILE A 56 5.28 3.11 -0.06
CA ILE A 56 3.91 2.92 -0.55
C ILE A 56 3.22 1.86 0.32
N TYR A 57 2.12 2.24 0.96
CA TYR A 57 1.29 1.35 1.77
C TYR A 57 -0.05 1.12 1.11
N SER A 58 -0.51 -0.13 1.12
CA SER A 58 -1.89 -0.42 0.72
C SER A 58 -2.86 0.21 1.70
N GLY A 59 -3.87 0.89 1.17
CA GLY A 59 -5.04 1.31 1.92
C GLY A 59 -6.27 0.41 1.71
N ASN A 60 -6.16 -0.62 0.87
CA ASN A 60 -7.21 -1.60 0.59
C ASN A 60 -6.74 -3.00 1.01
N ASP A 61 -7.45 -3.62 1.95
CA ASP A 61 -7.09 -4.93 2.51
C ASP A 61 -7.13 -6.06 1.48
N ASP A 62 -7.89 -5.91 0.41
CA ASP A 62 -8.03 -6.90 -0.66
C ASP A 62 -6.94 -6.81 -1.75
N MET A 63 -6.01 -5.86 -1.61
CA MET A 63 -4.92 -5.60 -2.57
C MET A 63 -3.53 -5.53 -1.92
N VAL A 64 -3.35 -6.03 -0.71
CA VAL A 64 -2.06 -5.97 -0.01
C VAL A 64 -0.97 -6.66 -0.81
N VAL A 65 -1.14 -7.94 -1.14
CA VAL A 65 -0.14 -8.72 -1.88
C VAL A 65 0.14 -8.14 -3.29
N PRO A 66 -0.87 -7.79 -4.11
CA PRO A 66 -0.63 -7.11 -5.38
C PRO A 66 0.17 -5.80 -5.26
N LEU A 67 -0.08 -4.98 -4.23
CA LEU A 67 0.65 -3.74 -4.03
C LEU A 67 2.09 -3.98 -3.56
N LEU A 68 2.30 -4.98 -2.70
CA LEU A 68 3.64 -5.36 -2.25
C LEU A 68 4.52 -5.85 -3.42
N SER A 69 3.94 -6.45 -4.46
CA SER A 69 4.70 -6.87 -5.65
C SER A 69 5.27 -5.74 -6.50
N LEU A 70 4.80 -4.52 -6.27
CA LEU A 70 5.29 -3.30 -6.90
C LEU A 70 6.27 -2.50 -6.02
N GLY A 71 6.84 -3.14 -4.99
CA GLY A 71 7.79 -2.49 -4.08
C GLY A 71 7.14 -1.81 -2.87
N GLY A 72 5.85 -2.06 -2.63
CA GLY A 72 5.15 -1.59 -1.45
C GLY A 72 5.78 -2.06 -0.13
N LYS A 73 5.56 -1.30 0.94
CA LYS A 73 6.18 -1.53 2.26
C LYS A 73 5.22 -2.08 3.32
N GLY A 74 3.94 -2.25 2.99
CA GLY A 74 2.97 -2.81 3.93
C GLY A 74 1.53 -2.40 3.62
N VAL A 75 0.69 -2.45 4.66
CA VAL A 75 -0.73 -2.09 4.62
C VAL A 75 -1.09 -1.25 5.85
N ILE A 76 -1.96 -0.25 5.65
CA ILE A 76 -2.66 0.46 6.74
C ILE A 76 -4.10 -0.06 6.74
N SER A 77 -4.31 -1.10 7.53
CA SER A 77 -5.40 -2.07 7.41
C SER A 77 -6.61 -1.74 8.29
N VAL A 78 -7.81 -2.05 7.79
CA VAL A 78 -9.03 -2.17 8.60
C VAL A 78 -9.10 -3.57 9.23
N VAL A 79 -8.86 -4.61 8.43
CA VAL A 79 -8.93 -6.02 8.86
C VAL A 79 -7.99 -6.33 10.04
N ALA A 80 -6.86 -5.63 10.17
CA ALA A 80 -5.94 -5.77 11.30
C ALA A 80 -6.58 -5.48 12.67
N ASN A 81 -7.72 -4.79 12.73
CA ASN A 81 -8.45 -4.60 14.00
C ASN A 81 -9.04 -5.91 14.53
N ILE A 82 -9.41 -6.84 13.66
CA ILE A 82 -10.06 -8.11 14.02
C ILE A 82 -9.18 -9.33 13.77
N LEU A 83 -8.25 -9.24 12.81
CA LEU A 83 -7.28 -10.28 12.48
C LEU A 83 -5.85 -9.69 12.38
N PRO A 84 -5.31 -9.15 13.49
CA PRO A 84 -4.00 -8.52 13.49
C PRO A 84 -2.88 -9.49 13.10
N LYS A 85 -2.93 -10.73 13.63
CA LYS A 85 -1.92 -11.76 13.34
C LYS A 85 -1.91 -12.15 11.86
N ASP A 86 -3.06 -12.52 11.30
CA ASP A 86 -3.13 -12.94 9.89
C ASP A 86 -2.75 -11.78 8.95
N THR A 87 -3.12 -10.54 9.27
CA THR A 87 -2.72 -9.36 8.49
C THR A 87 -1.22 -9.09 8.55
N HIS A 88 -0.62 -9.19 9.74
CA HIS A 88 0.83 -9.08 9.95
C HIS A 88 1.58 -10.18 9.18
N ASP A 89 1.19 -11.43 9.37
CA ASP A 89 1.81 -12.59 8.73
C ASP A 89 1.72 -12.46 7.20
N MET A 90 0.58 -12.02 6.64
CA MET A 90 0.43 -11.82 5.20
C MET A 90 1.47 -10.84 4.64
N ALA A 91 1.66 -9.69 5.29
CA ALA A 91 2.63 -8.69 4.84
C ALA A 91 4.06 -9.18 5.03
N MET A 92 4.38 -9.78 6.18
CA MET A 92 5.73 -10.24 6.50
C MET A 92 6.17 -11.45 5.66
N GLU A 93 5.29 -12.41 5.42
CA GLU A 93 5.57 -13.54 4.52
C GLU A 93 5.95 -13.02 3.14
N TYR A 94 5.25 -12.01 2.62
CA TYR A 94 5.60 -11.42 1.32
C TYR A 94 6.97 -10.73 1.37
N LEU A 95 7.20 -9.88 2.37
CA LEU A 95 8.45 -9.12 2.52
C LEU A 95 9.67 -10.02 2.77
N ASN A 96 9.47 -11.21 3.33
CA ASN A 96 10.51 -12.23 3.53
C ASN A 96 10.72 -13.15 2.30
N GLY A 97 9.99 -12.93 1.20
CA GLY A 97 10.10 -13.71 -0.04
C GLY A 97 9.20 -14.95 -0.11
N ASN A 98 8.36 -15.20 0.90
CA ASN A 98 7.42 -16.32 0.94
C ASN A 98 6.11 -15.97 0.22
N ILE A 99 6.20 -15.65 -1.07
CA ILE A 99 5.08 -15.13 -1.90
C ILE A 99 3.85 -16.05 -1.86
N GLU A 100 4.06 -17.37 -1.91
CA GLU A 100 2.97 -18.36 -1.90
C GLU A 100 2.20 -18.37 -0.58
N SER A 101 2.90 -18.22 0.56
CA SER A 101 2.28 -18.12 1.89
C SER A 101 1.44 -16.84 2.00
N ALA A 102 2.01 -15.71 1.59
CA ALA A 102 1.31 -14.43 1.59
C ALA A 102 0.05 -14.45 0.71
N ARG A 103 0.14 -15.04 -0.49
CA ARG A 103 -0.99 -15.21 -1.41
C ARG A 103 -2.10 -16.07 -0.80
N LYS A 104 -1.75 -17.17 -0.12
CA LYS A 104 -2.74 -18.01 0.60
C LYS A 104 -3.47 -17.22 1.68
N LEU A 105 -2.75 -16.41 2.47
CA LEU A 105 -3.35 -15.56 3.50
C LEU A 105 -4.27 -14.48 2.88
N GLN A 106 -3.83 -13.78 1.84
CA GLN A 106 -4.64 -12.79 1.11
C GLN A 106 -5.96 -13.38 0.62
N LEU A 107 -5.93 -14.58 0.02
CA LEU A 107 -7.12 -15.25 -0.50
C LEU A 107 -8.02 -15.76 0.63
N LYS A 108 -7.44 -16.31 1.71
CA LYS A 108 -8.18 -16.73 2.91
C LYS A 108 -8.98 -15.57 3.50
N MET A 109 -8.40 -14.37 3.51
CA MET A 109 -9.01 -13.18 4.13
C MET A 109 -10.13 -12.54 3.28
N LYS A 110 -10.26 -12.83 1.98
CA LYS A 110 -11.28 -12.20 1.11
C LYS A 110 -12.72 -12.59 1.46
N GLY A 111 -12.91 -13.67 2.21
CA GLY A 111 -14.24 -14.16 2.63
C GLY A 111 -14.79 -13.53 3.91
N LEU A 112 -14.15 -12.47 4.43
CA LEU A 112 -14.49 -11.80 5.69
C LEU A 112 -15.27 -10.50 5.48
#